data_AF-J7L4U6-F1
#
_entry.id   AF-J7L4U6-F1
#
_cell.length_a   1.000
_cell.length_b   1.000
_cell.length_c   1.000
_cell.angle_alpha   90.00
_cell.angle_beta   90.00
_cell.angle_gamma   90.00
#
_symmetry.space_group_name_H-M   'P 1'
#
loop_
_entity.id
_entity.type
_entity.pdbx_description
1 polymer ?
#
loop_
_entity_poly.entity_id
_entity_poly.type
_entity_poly.pdbx_seq_one_letter_code
_entity_poly.pdbx_strand_id
1 'polypeptide(L)'
;MKRFEWRDKIRTLDAEEDYEEIVRILSTREFPWDIEQALGLALYRTYAVPSIGELLGGTREFTARPQHRYDDTVLILNDILEHGFEPGRGRDALRRMNQMHRSYDISNDDYRYVLSTFVVMPVRWLNDYGYGWRRLSDHEIAASTNYYRKLGRHMGIKDIPETYEEFRELMDSYEAEHFAYTEGGRAVSDATLDLMVDFYPAWQRPLVRPFTKGLLDDSLIRAFRYPEPPAFWRRAGDVALKARAKVVRRMRPREEPKWARSSSNVRSYPDGYHPSRIGTFPKGCPIPHDMLTREVPGTGAHVPAPGQAVAPATSDPSGDATTDAR
;
A
#
# COMPACT_ATOMS: atom_id res chain seq x y z
N MET A 1 -11.48 -6.14 -25.91
CA MET A 1 -10.97 -4.76 -25.74
C MET A 1 -9.63 -4.50 -26.46
N LYS A 2 -9.34 -3.26 -26.89
CA LYS A 2 -8.06 -2.80 -27.50
C LYS A 2 -7.04 -2.42 -26.43
N ARG A 3 -5.72 -2.53 -26.69
CA ARG A 3 -4.64 -2.30 -25.69
C ARG A 3 -4.74 -0.98 -24.91
N PHE A 4 -5.21 0.09 -25.54
CA PHE A 4 -5.27 1.43 -24.95
C PHE A 4 -6.67 1.87 -24.52
N GLU A 5 -7.64 0.95 -24.46
CA GLU A 5 -9.04 1.30 -24.22
C GLU A 5 -9.27 1.95 -22.84
N TRP A 6 -8.60 1.47 -21.79
CA TRP A 6 -8.67 2.11 -20.47
C TRP A 6 -8.02 3.49 -20.42
N ARG A 7 -6.89 3.68 -21.12
CA ARG A 7 -6.29 5.02 -21.28
C ARG A 7 -7.28 5.96 -21.98
N ASP A 8 -7.94 5.47 -23.02
CA ASP A 8 -8.90 6.28 -23.77
C ASP A 8 -10.16 6.58 -22.94
N LYS A 9 -10.61 5.64 -22.10
CA LYS A 9 -11.66 5.87 -21.09
C LYS A 9 -11.23 6.91 -20.05
N ILE A 10 -10.02 6.81 -19.49
CA ILE A 10 -9.50 7.78 -18.52
C ILE A 10 -9.50 9.20 -19.11
N ARG A 11 -9.19 9.35 -20.40
CA ARG A 11 -9.20 10.66 -21.08
C ARG A 11 -10.58 11.29 -21.20
N THR A 12 -11.66 10.54 -21.01
CA THR A 12 -13.02 11.10 -20.99
C THR A 12 -13.48 11.51 -19.58
N LEU A 13 -12.67 11.23 -18.56
CA LEU A 13 -12.96 11.54 -17.16
C LEU A 13 -12.21 12.81 -16.74
N ASP A 14 -12.75 13.54 -15.78
CA ASP A 14 -12.15 14.76 -15.23
C ASP A 14 -11.15 14.44 -14.09
N ALA A 15 -9.95 15.00 -14.10
CA ALA A 15 -8.93 14.69 -13.09
C ALA A 15 -9.20 15.34 -11.72
N GLU A 16 -10.06 16.34 -11.65
CA GLU A 16 -10.47 17.04 -10.42
C GLU A 16 -11.76 16.46 -9.84
N GLU A 17 -12.67 15.97 -10.69
CA GLU A 17 -13.96 15.42 -10.24
C GLU A 17 -13.98 13.88 -10.19
N ASP A 18 -13.40 13.20 -11.18
CA ASP A 18 -13.45 11.74 -11.34
C ASP A 18 -12.17 11.01 -10.87
N TYR A 19 -11.36 11.66 -10.02
CA TYR A 19 -10.06 11.10 -9.60
C TYR A 19 -10.16 9.72 -8.95
N GLU A 20 -11.25 9.42 -8.23
CA GLU A 20 -11.46 8.09 -7.62
C GLU A 20 -11.55 7.00 -8.70
N GLU A 21 -12.29 7.25 -9.78
CA GLU A 21 -12.45 6.29 -10.87
C GLU A 21 -11.16 6.17 -11.69
N ILE A 22 -10.48 7.29 -11.97
CA ILE A 22 -9.19 7.25 -12.67
C ILE A 22 -8.18 6.42 -11.89
N VAL A 23 -8.01 6.68 -10.58
CA VAL A 23 -7.06 5.94 -9.74
C VAL A 23 -7.46 4.47 -9.59
N ARG A 24 -8.76 4.16 -9.52
CA ARG A 24 -9.26 2.78 -9.53
C ARG A 24 -8.92 2.05 -10.83
N ILE A 25 -9.11 2.67 -11.99
CA ILE A 25 -8.73 2.08 -13.29
C ILE A 25 -7.21 1.86 -13.35
N LEU A 26 -6.42 2.87 -12.95
CA LEU A 26 -4.96 2.77 -12.93
C LEU A 26 -4.50 1.60 -12.05
N SER A 27 -5.03 1.51 -10.84
CA SER A 27 -4.60 0.56 -9.80
C SER A 27 -5.12 -0.86 -9.99
N THR A 28 -6.19 -1.08 -10.75
CA THR A 28 -6.83 -2.40 -10.86
C THR A 28 -6.81 -2.97 -12.27
N ARG A 29 -6.71 -2.11 -13.30
CA ARG A 29 -6.77 -2.49 -14.72
C ARG A 29 -5.45 -2.25 -15.43
N GLU A 30 -4.93 -1.02 -15.39
CA GLU A 30 -3.79 -0.61 -16.22
C GLU A 30 -2.45 -1.06 -15.65
N PHE A 31 -2.24 -0.87 -14.34
CA PHE A 31 -0.95 -1.03 -13.66
C PHE A 31 -1.05 -1.79 -12.33
N PRO A 32 -1.90 -2.83 -12.16
CA PRO A 32 -2.17 -3.36 -10.83
C PRO A 32 -0.94 -3.94 -10.13
N TRP A 33 -0.07 -4.62 -10.86
CA TRP A 33 1.19 -5.11 -10.29
C TRP A 33 2.19 -3.97 -10.05
N ASP A 34 2.30 -3.02 -10.97
CA ASP A 34 3.28 -1.94 -10.88
C ASP A 34 2.96 -0.98 -9.72
N ILE A 35 1.68 -0.64 -9.52
CA ILE A 35 1.24 0.19 -8.39
C ILE A 35 1.39 -0.58 -7.06
N GLU A 36 1.08 -1.87 -7.01
CA GLU A 36 1.34 -2.72 -5.83
C GLU A 36 2.83 -2.69 -5.44
N GLN A 37 3.75 -2.87 -6.41
CA GLN A 37 5.19 -2.78 -6.14
C GLN A 37 5.66 -1.38 -5.74
N ALA A 38 5.17 -0.33 -6.42
CA ALA A 38 5.56 1.04 -6.15
C ALA A 38 5.11 1.50 -4.75
N LEU A 39 3.90 1.15 -4.33
CA LEU A 39 3.38 1.43 -2.99
C LEU A 39 4.06 0.58 -1.91
N GLY A 40 4.43 -0.67 -2.24
CA GLY A 40 5.28 -1.48 -1.37
C GLY A 40 6.64 -0.80 -1.10
N LEU A 41 7.26 -0.24 -2.15
CA LEU A 41 8.49 0.54 -1.99
C LEU A 41 8.25 1.86 -1.25
N ALA A 42 7.13 2.55 -1.50
CA ALA A 42 6.73 3.76 -0.77
C ALA A 42 6.70 3.52 0.75
N LEU A 43 6.01 2.46 1.18
CA LEU A 43 5.97 2.05 2.57
C LEU A 43 7.36 1.67 3.11
N TYR A 44 8.15 0.93 2.34
CA TYR A 44 9.49 0.51 2.74
C TYR A 44 10.41 1.70 3.05
N ARG A 45 10.28 2.80 2.30
CA ARG A 45 11.06 4.03 2.52
C ARG A 45 10.81 4.66 3.88
N THR A 46 9.60 4.50 4.41
CA THR A 46 9.24 5.07 5.71
C THR A 46 10.07 4.49 6.85
N TYR A 47 10.59 3.26 6.71
CA TYR A 47 11.38 2.62 7.75
C TYR A 47 12.74 3.29 7.94
N ALA A 48 13.22 4.05 6.94
CA ALA A 48 14.49 4.77 6.98
C ALA A 48 14.38 6.13 7.71
N VAL A 49 13.17 6.57 8.05
CA VAL A 49 12.95 7.78 8.87
C VAL A 49 12.98 7.37 10.34
N PRO A 50 13.86 7.92 11.19
CA PRO A 50 14.03 7.46 12.57
C PRO A 50 12.77 7.43 13.42
N SER A 51 11.96 8.49 13.39
CA SER A 51 10.69 8.59 14.13
C SER A 51 9.74 7.45 13.76
N ILE A 52 9.64 7.13 12.47
CA ILE A 52 8.75 6.08 11.95
C ILE A 52 9.37 4.69 12.18
N GLY A 53 10.63 4.50 11.81
CA GLY A 53 11.33 3.21 11.92
C GLY A 53 11.39 2.69 13.35
N GLU A 54 11.72 3.55 14.32
CA GLU A 54 11.73 3.17 15.74
C GLU A 54 10.33 2.90 16.27
N LEU A 55 9.32 3.70 15.89
CA LEU A 55 7.94 3.43 16.26
C LEU A 55 7.49 2.05 15.76
N LEU A 56 7.70 1.76 14.48
CA LEU A 56 7.35 0.48 13.86
C LEU A 56 8.09 -0.69 14.50
N GLY A 57 9.39 -0.53 14.77
CA GLY A 57 10.20 -1.53 15.49
C GLY A 57 9.68 -1.77 16.92
N GLY A 58 9.31 -0.70 17.62
CA GLY A 58 8.73 -0.72 18.96
C GLY A 58 7.38 -1.45 19.03
N THR A 59 6.53 -1.32 18.00
CA THR A 59 5.27 -2.09 17.94
C THR A 59 5.50 -3.59 17.80
N ARG A 60 6.65 -4.00 17.23
CA ARG A 60 6.99 -5.38 16.88
C ARG A 60 6.01 -6.08 15.95
N GLU A 61 5.03 -5.38 15.39
CA GLU A 61 4.04 -5.97 14.49
C GLU A 61 4.66 -6.49 13.20
N PHE A 62 5.60 -5.73 12.65
CA PHE A 62 6.35 -6.12 11.45
C PHE A 62 7.32 -7.28 11.70
N THR A 63 7.82 -7.47 12.92
CA THR A 63 8.79 -8.52 13.22
C THR A 63 8.13 -9.80 13.73
N ALA A 64 7.09 -9.69 14.56
CA ALA A 64 6.37 -10.82 15.13
C ALA A 64 5.25 -11.35 14.22
N ARG A 65 4.59 -10.47 13.44
CA ARG A 65 3.45 -10.82 12.58
C ARG A 65 3.51 -10.19 11.19
N PRO A 66 4.65 -10.29 10.46
CA PRO A 66 4.85 -9.63 9.17
C PRO A 66 3.74 -9.91 8.15
N GLN A 67 3.29 -11.17 8.02
CA GLN A 67 2.22 -11.54 7.10
C GLN A 67 0.90 -10.82 7.40
N HIS A 68 0.47 -10.81 8.67
CA HIS A 68 -0.75 -10.10 9.06
C HIS A 68 -0.62 -8.60 8.79
N ARG A 69 0.52 -8.01 9.15
CA ARG A 69 0.74 -6.57 8.95
C ARG A 69 0.71 -6.19 7.47
N TYR A 70 1.24 -7.04 6.59
CA TYR A 70 1.13 -6.89 5.14
C TYR A 70 -0.32 -6.96 4.69
N ASP A 71 -1.02 -8.04 5.03
CA ASP A 71 -2.42 -8.26 4.64
C ASP A 71 -3.33 -7.12 5.11
N ASP A 72 -3.21 -6.70 6.38
CA ASP A 72 -3.96 -5.58 6.94
C ASP A 72 -3.77 -4.29 6.13
N THR A 73 -2.52 -3.99 5.74
CA THR A 73 -2.22 -2.78 4.97
C THR A 73 -2.89 -2.83 3.60
N VAL A 74 -2.67 -3.93 2.87
CA VAL A 74 -3.12 -4.04 1.49
C VAL A 74 -4.65 -4.08 1.44
N LEU A 75 -5.30 -4.83 2.34
CA LEU A 75 -6.76 -4.95 2.38
C LEU A 75 -7.45 -3.63 2.76
N ILE A 76 -6.96 -2.93 3.78
CA ILE A 76 -7.54 -1.63 4.20
C ILE A 76 -7.43 -0.61 3.07
N LEU A 77 -6.24 -0.47 2.46
CA LEU A 77 -6.05 0.49 1.37
C LEU A 77 -6.87 0.13 0.13
N ASN A 78 -7.01 -1.17 -0.18
CA ASN A 78 -7.80 -1.62 -1.32
C ASN A 78 -9.30 -1.41 -1.12
N ASP A 79 -9.83 -1.58 0.10
CA ASP A 79 -11.24 -1.28 0.40
C ASP A 79 -11.55 0.22 0.24
N ILE A 80 -10.63 1.12 0.63
CA ILE A 80 -10.79 2.57 0.41
C ILE A 80 -10.80 2.86 -1.09
N LEU A 81 -9.87 2.27 -1.86
CA LEU A 81 -9.80 2.45 -3.31
C LEU A 81 -11.05 1.93 -4.05
N GLU A 82 -11.56 0.78 -3.64
CA GLU A 82 -12.70 0.13 -4.29
C GLU A 82 -14.01 0.86 -3.98
N HIS A 83 -14.23 1.19 -2.71
CA HIS A 83 -15.52 1.67 -2.22
C HIS A 83 -15.59 3.18 -1.96
N GLY A 84 -14.48 3.90 -2.14
CA GLY A 84 -14.42 5.35 -2.01
C GLY A 84 -14.54 5.87 -0.57
N PHE A 85 -14.78 7.17 -0.45
CA PHE A 85 -14.78 7.88 0.85
C PHE A 85 -16.18 8.05 1.48
N GLU A 86 -17.23 7.78 0.72
CA GLU A 86 -18.63 7.92 1.16
C GLU A 86 -19.03 6.85 2.19
N PRO A 87 -20.11 7.07 2.98
CA PRO A 87 -20.59 6.10 3.95
C PRO A 87 -20.70 4.68 3.37
N GLY A 88 -20.05 3.72 4.04
CA GLY A 88 -19.97 2.33 3.59
C GLY A 88 -18.60 1.72 3.87
N ARG A 89 -18.31 0.63 3.17
CA ARG A 89 -17.13 -0.22 3.40
C ARG A 89 -15.79 0.54 3.30
N GLY A 90 -15.65 1.46 2.34
CA GLY A 90 -14.43 2.26 2.17
C GLY A 90 -14.21 3.24 3.32
N ARG A 91 -15.27 3.93 3.76
CA ARG A 91 -15.22 4.81 4.94
C ARG A 91 -14.97 4.04 6.24
N ASP A 92 -15.45 2.80 6.36
CA ASP A 92 -15.12 1.93 7.48
C ASP A 92 -13.64 1.53 7.51
N ALA A 93 -13.07 1.20 6.35
CA ALA A 93 -11.63 0.92 6.22
C ALA A 93 -10.77 2.15 6.59
N LEU A 94 -11.13 3.33 6.06
CA LEU A 94 -10.51 4.60 6.40
C LEU A 94 -10.59 4.90 7.91
N ARG A 95 -11.75 4.67 8.52
CA ARG A 95 -11.94 4.84 9.97
C ARG A 95 -11.05 3.88 10.75
N ARG A 96 -10.95 2.61 10.34
CA ARG A 96 -10.06 1.62 10.98
C ARG A 96 -8.61 2.04 10.88
N MET A 97 -8.16 2.49 9.70
CA MET A 97 -6.82 3.02 9.50
C MET A 97 -6.54 4.18 10.46
N ASN A 98 -7.43 5.17 10.54
CA ASN A 98 -7.30 6.31 11.44
C ASN A 98 -7.27 5.90 12.92
N GLN A 99 -8.05 4.89 13.33
CA GLN A 99 -8.05 4.36 14.69
C GLN A 99 -6.70 3.73 15.06
N MET A 100 -6.09 2.97 14.14
CA MET A 100 -4.76 2.41 14.37
C MET A 100 -3.70 3.51 14.47
N HIS A 101 -3.67 4.45 13.53
CA HIS A 101 -2.65 5.50 13.56
C HIS A 101 -2.77 6.43 14.79
N ARG A 102 -3.98 6.80 15.22
CA ARG A 102 -4.22 7.60 16.45
C ARG A 102 -3.86 6.88 17.76
N SER A 103 -3.55 5.58 17.69
CA SER A 103 -3.04 4.85 18.85
C SER A 103 -1.61 5.27 19.20
N TYR A 104 -0.92 5.96 18.30
CA TYR A 104 0.46 6.41 18.47
C TYR A 104 0.59 7.92 18.29
N ASP A 105 1.66 8.50 18.82
CA ASP A 105 1.98 9.91 18.68
C ASP A 105 2.78 10.12 17.39
N ILE A 106 2.07 10.22 16.26
CA ILE A 106 2.66 10.41 14.93
C ILE A 106 2.57 11.90 14.58
N SER A 107 3.72 12.50 14.27
CA SER A 107 3.80 13.91 13.90
C SER A 107 3.06 14.21 12.58
N ASN A 108 2.58 15.45 12.41
CA ASN A 108 1.99 15.85 11.13
C ASN A 108 3.01 15.77 9.99
N ASP A 109 4.29 16.01 10.27
CA ASP A 109 5.36 15.98 9.27
C ASP A 109 5.61 14.55 8.77
N ASP A 110 5.61 13.56 9.67
CA ASP A 110 5.65 12.15 9.28
C ASP A 110 4.44 11.76 8.44
N TYR A 111 3.23 12.21 8.81
CA TYR A 111 2.04 11.98 7.99
C TYR A 111 2.15 12.58 6.59
N ARG A 112 2.62 13.83 6.48
CA ARG A 112 2.80 14.51 5.18
C ARG A 112 3.86 13.80 4.34
N TYR A 113 4.98 13.41 4.94
CA TYR A 113 6.03 12.65 4.25
C TYR A 113 5.48 11.31 3.75
N VAL A 114 4.85 10.51 4.61
CA VAL A 114 4.27 9.22 4.23
C VAL A 114 3.26 9.39 3.10
N LEU A 115 2.34 10.36 3.18
CA LEU A 115 1.40 10.65 2.10
C LEU A 115 2.12 10.99 0.78
N SER A 116 3.21 11.76 0.85
CA SER A 116 4.03 12.11 -0.31
C SER A 116 4.62 10.88 -1.00
N THR A 117 5.07 9.88 -0.22
CA THR A 117 5.58 8.63 -0.80
C THR A 117 4.53 7.90 -1.65
N PHE A 118 3.25 7.94 -1.25
CA PHE A 118 2.15 7.31 -1.99
C PHE A 118 1.80 8.05 -3.29
N VAL A 119 1.96 9.37 -3.33
CA VAL A 119 1.78 10.19 -4.54
C VAL A 119 2.94 10.00 -5.51
N VAL A 120 4.17 10.07 -4.99
CA VAL A 120 5.38 10.21 -5.80
C VAL A 120 5.88 8.88 -6.35
N MET A 121 5.88 7.81 -5.54
CA MET A 121 6.50 6.55 -5.91
C MET A 121 5.85 5.84 -7.10
N PRO A 122 4.51 5.81 -7.27
CA PRO A 122 3.90 5.27 -8.48
C PRO A 122 4.36 5.99 -9.75
N VAL A 123 4.49 7.32 -9.70
CA VAL A 123 4.97 8.10 -10.84
C VAL A 123 6.45 7.81 -11.12
N ARG A 124 7.31 7.79 -10.09
CA ARG A 124 8.72 7.41 -10.24
C ARG A 124 8.88 6.02 -10.85
N TRP A 125 8.14 5.05 -10.33
CA TRP A 125 8.16 3.67 -10.82
C TRP A 125 7.80 3.58 -12.30
N LEU A 126 6.68 4.19 -12.68
CA LEU A 126 6.13 4.05 -14.03
C LEU A 126 6.87 4.93 -15.05
N ASN A 127 7.16 6.18 -14.70
CA ASN A 127 7.71 7.19 -15.60
C ASN A 127 9.23 7.29 -15.55
N ASP A 128 9.79 7.53 -14.36
CA ASP A 128 11.21 7.87 -14.21
C ASP A 128 12.10 6.64 -14.37
N TYR A 129 11.71 5.53 -13.73
CA TYR A 129 12.40 4.25 -13.87
C TYR A 129 11.99 3.52 -15.15
N GLY A 130 10.84 3.88 -15.73
CA GLY A 130 10.34 3.28 -16.97
C GLY A 130 9.90 1.83 -16.81
N TYR A 131 9.45 1.45 -15.62
CA TYR A 131 8.95 0.09 -15.33
C TYR A 131 7.49 -0.10 -15.75
N GLY A 132 6.78 0.99 -16.06
CA GLY A 132 5.45 0.96 -16.65
C GLY A 132 5.48 0.55 -18.12
N TRP A 133 4.52 -0.26 -18.56
CA TRP A 133 4.36 -0.62 -19.98
C TRP A 133 4.00 0.59 -20.86
N ARG A 134 3.50 1.67 -20.24
CA ARG A 134 3.40 3.03 -20.76
C ARG A 134 3.64 4.01 -19.61
N ARG A 135 3.91 5.27 -19.95
CA ARG A 135 3.96 6.37 -18.98
C ARG A 135 2.55 6.79 -18.55
N LEU A 136 2.45 7.29 -17.32
CA LEU A 136 1.32 8.10 -16.89
C LEU A 136 1.37 9.46 -17.59
N SER A 137 0.22 9.95 -18.02
CA SER A 137 0.03 11.33 -18.47
C SER A 137 -0.13 12.30 -17.31
N ASP A 138 0.07 13.59 -17.55
CA ASP A 138 -0.12 14.65 -16.54
C ASP A 138 -1.55 14.63 -15.96
N HIS A 139 -2.56 14.31 -16.78
CA HIS A 139 -3.95 14.11 -16.35
C HIS A 139 -4.11 12.99 -15.31
N GLU A 140 -3.42 11.87 -15.51
CA GLU A 140 -3.43 10.73 -14.59
C GLU A 140 -2.65 11.01 -13.30
N ILE A 141 -1.58 11.81 -13.41
CA ILE A 141 -0.79 12.27 -12.27
C ILE A 141 -1.59 13.26 -11.42
N ALA A 142 -2.29 14.21 -12.04
CA ALA A 142 -3.18 15.15 -11.38
C ALA A 142 -4.31 14.41 -10.63
N ALA A 143 -4.98 13.46 -11.28
CA ALA A 143 -6.00 12.63 -10.64
C ALA A 143 -5.45 11.84 -9.44
N SER A 144 -4.29 11.20 -9.59
CA SER A 144 -3.64 10.48 -8.48
C SER A 144 -3.27 11.42 -7.32
N THR A 145 -2.80 12.63 -7.63
CA THR A 145 -2.50 13.66 -6.63
C THR A 145 -3.77 14.08 -5.89
N ASN A 146 -4.85 14.38 -6.60
CA ASN A 146 -6.14 14.77 -6.02
C ASN A 146 -6.75 13.67 -5.13
N TYR A 147 -6.67 12.41 -5.54
CA TYR A 147 -7.09 11.27 -4.73
C TYR A 147 -6.37 11.21 -3.38
N TYR A 148 -5.04 11.33 -3.38
CA TYR A 148 -4.28 11.29 -2.14
C TYR A 148 -4.44 12.56 -1.31
N ARG A 149 -4.64 13.74 -1.93
CA ARG A 149 -5.05 14.95 -1.20
C ARG A 149 -6.38 14.73 -0.46
N LYS A 150 -7.37 14.13 -1.12
CA LYS A 150 -8.67 13.79 -0.52
C LYS A 150 -8.50 12.79 0.63
N LEU A 151 -7.73 11.73 0.44
CA LEU A 151 -7.41 10.75 1.48
C LEU A 151 -6.74 11.43 2.69
N GLY A 152 -5.71 12.24 2.46
CA GLY A 152 -4.98 12.94 3.52
C GLY A 152 -5.88 13.87 4.34
N ARG A 153 -6.81 14.59 3.70
CA ARG A 153 -7.82 15.41 4.39
C ARG A 153 -8.71 14.55 5.30
N HIS A 154 -9.14 13.38 4.84
CA HIS A 154 -9.90 12.43 5.66
C HIS A 154 -9.10 11.80 6.81
N MET A 155 -7.77 11.75 6.69
CA MET A 155 -6.86 11.35 7.77
C MET A 155 -6.62 12.48 8.78
N GLY A 156 -7.01 13.72 8.46
CA GLY A 156 -6.78 14.89 9.30
C GLY A 156 -5.36 15.48 9.17
N ILE A 157 -4.66 15.17 8.07
CA ILE A 157 -3.33 15.71 7.78
C ILE A 157 -3.48 17.18 7.40
N LYS A 158 -2.65 18.04 8.00
CA LYS A 158 -2.62 19.49 7.76
C LYS A 158 -1.56 19.83 6.73
N ASP A 159 -1.72 20.98 6.07
CA ASP A 159 -0.72 21.56 5.16
C ASP A 159 -0.26 20.57 4.07
N ILE A 160 -1.24 19.89 3.47
CA ILE A 160 -1.02 18.93 2.38
C ILE A 160 -0.65 19.71 1.11
N PRO A 161 0.45 19.34 0.42
CA PRO A 161 0.82 19.93 -0.87
C PRO A 161 -0.33 19.98 -1.89
N GLU A 162 -0.30 21.02 -2.73
CA GLU A 162 -1.29 21.27 -3.75
C GLU A 162 -1.03 20.47 -5.03
N THR A 163 0.25 20.36 -5.41
CA THR A 163 0.69 19.83 -6.72
C THR A 163 1.59 18.61 -6.58
N TYR A 164 1.72 17.84 -7.66
CA TYR A 164 2.63 16.70 -7.70
C TYR A 164 4.09 17.13 -7.44
N GLU A 165 4.50 18.26 -8.01
CA GLU A 165 5.84 18.81 -7.86
C GLU A 165 6.15 19.15 -6.41
N GLU A 166 5.21 19.76 -5.69
CA GLU A 166 5.36 20.07 -4.25
C GLU A 166 5.43 18.78 -3.41
N PHE A 167 4.63 17.75 -3.72
CA PHE A 167 4.75 16.44 -3.08
C PHE A 167 6.13 15.81 -3.33
N ARG A 168 6.65 15.92 -4.55
CA ARG A 168 7.96 15.39 -4.92
C ARG A 168 9.09 16.13 -4.20
N GLU A 169 9.04 17.45 -4.17
CA GLU A 169 10.02 18.28 -3.45
C GLU A 169 9.98 18.01 -1.94
N LEU A 170 8.78 17.92 -1.35
CA LEU A 170 8.62 17.56 0.06
C LEU A 170 9.21 16.18 0.34
N MET A 171 8.91 15.17 -0.48
CA MET A 171 9.49 13.84 -0.31
C MET A 171 11.02 13.90 -0.38
N ASP A 172 11.60 14.50 -1.42
CA ASP A 172 13.05 14.49 -1.64
C ASP A 172 13.81 15.24 -0.56
N SER A 173 13.32 16.42 -0.16
CA SER A 173 13.92 17.21 0.91
C SER A 173 13.82 16.50 2.27
N TYR A 174 12.64 15.93 2.59
CA TYR A 174 12.43 15.21 3.84
C TYR A 174 13.36 14.00 3.95
N GLU A 175 13.50 13.21 2.88
CA GLU A 175 14.38 12.05 2.88
C GLU A 175 15.87 12.43 2.98
N ALA A 176 16.28 13.48 2.27
CA ALA A 176 17.66 13.97 2.33
C ALA A 176 18.04 14.44 3.74
N GLU A 177 17.10 15.04 4.47
CA GLU A 177 17.30 15.52 5.84
C GLU A 177 17.19 14.41 6.90
N HIS A 178 16.20 13.51 6.76
CA HIS A 178 15.80 12.62 7.86
C HIS A 178 16.29 11.18 7.73
N PHE A 179 16.66 10.69 6.53
CA PHE A 179 17.05 9.29 6.39
C PHE A 179 18.30 8.96 7.21
N ALA A 180 18.12 8.04 8.17
CA ALA A 180 19.19 7.63 9.06
C ALA A 180 18.95 6.22 9.59
N TYR A 181 20.04 5.65 10.13
CA TYR A 181 20.00 4.32 10.73
C TYR A 181 19.27 4.34 12.08
N THR A 182 18.43 3.33 12.28
CA THR A 182 17.76 3.01 13.54
C THR A 182 17.73 1.49 13.72
N GLU A 183 17.73 1.01 14.97
CA GLU A 183 17.63 -0.43 15.23
C GLU A 183 16.24 -0.92 14.86
N GLY A 184 15.21 -0.17 15.25
CA GLY A 184 13.82 -0.47 14.90
C GLY A 184 13.59 -0.48 13.39
N GLY A 185 14.03 0.56 12.67
CA GLY A 185 13.89 0.64 11.22
C GLY A 185 14.62 -0.49 10.50
N ARG A 186 15.81 -0.86 10.97
CA ARG A 186 16.56 -1.99 10.41
C ARG A 186 15.84 -3.33 10.64
N ALA A 187 15.33 -3.57 11.84
CA ALA A 187 14.60 -4.81 12.15
C ALA A 187 13.33 -4.96 11.30
N VAL A 188 12.58 -3.88 11.11
CA VAL A 188 11.37 -3.84 10.26
C VAL A 188 11.73 -4.09 8.80
N SER A 189 12.80 -3.48 8.31
CA SER A 189 13.33 -3.67 6.96
C SER A 189 13.71 -5.13 6.70
N ASP A 190 14.45 -5.77 7.62
CA ASP A 190 14.84 -7.18 7.50
C ASP A 190 13.62 -8.12 7.49
N ALA A 191 12.68 -7.93 8.42
CA ALA A 191 11.47 -8.74 8.47
C ALA A 191 10.59 -8.58 7.22
N THR A 192 10.52 -7.38 6.65
CA THR A 192 9.78 -7.12 5.41
C THR A 192 10.43 -7.80 4.22
N LEU A 193 11.77 -7.74 4.09
CA LEU A 193 12.49 -8.45 3.03
C LEU A 193 12.29 -9.97 3.11
N ASP A 194 12.35 -10.52 4.31
CA ASP A 194 12.16 -11.96 4.52
C ASP A 194 10.73 -12.39 4.15
N LEU A 195 9.71 -11.61 4.52
CA LEU A 195 8.33 -11.85 4.07
C LEU A 195 8.20 -11.83 2.54
N MET A 196 8.77 -10.81 1.88
CA MET A 196 8.69 -10.69 0.41
C MET A 196 9.36 -11.88 -0.30
N VAL A 197 10.47 -12.38 0.25
CA VAL A 197 11.14 -13.57 -0.27
C VAL A 197 10.29 -14.83 -0.06
N ASP A 198 9.59 -14.92 1.07
CA ASP A 198 8.72 -16.06 1.42
C ASP A 198 7.46 -16.18 0.56
N PHE A 199 7.12 -15.17 -0.25
CA PHE A 199 6.11 -15.29 -1.29
C PHE A 199 6.52 -16.19 -2.46
N TYR A 200 7.81 -16.49 -2.59
CA TYR A 200 8.35 -17.33 -3.66
C TYR A 200 8.63 -18.76 -3.18
N PRO A 201 8.51 -19.77 -4.07
CA PRO A 201 8.94 -21.13 -3.79
C PRO A 201 10.37 -21.19 -3.28
N ALA A 202 10.66 -22.11 -2.35
CA ALA A 202 11.95 -22.19 -1.65
C ALA A 202 13.16 -22.19 -2.60
N TRP A 203 13.05 -22.84 -3.76
CA TRP A 203 14.12 -22.93 -4.76
C TRP A 203 14.43 -21.60 -5.47
N GLN A 204 13.52 -20.62 -5.48
CA GLN A 204 13.72 -19.29 -6.09
C GLN A 204 14.30 -18.27 -5.10
N ARG A 205 14.12 -18.47 -3.79
CA ARG A 205 14.49 -17.52 -2.73
C ARG A 205 15.94 -17.02 -2.79
N PRO A 206 16.96 -17.86 -3.11
CA PRO A 206 18.34 -17.39 -3.23
C PRO A 206 18.57 -16.35 -4.32
N LEU A 207 17.73 -16.33 -5.36
CA LEU A 207 17.80 -15.35 -6.46
C LEU A 207 16.96 -14.10 -6.17
N VAL A 208 15.79 -14.28 -5.53
CA VAL A 208 14.88 -13.18 -5.21
C VAL A 208 15.50 -12.23 -4.19
N ARG A 209 16.17 -12.75 -3.15
CA ARG A 209 16.74 -11.90 -2.09
C ARG A 209 17.74 -10.84 -2.59
N PRO A 210 18.79 -11.18 -3.36
CA PRO A 210 19.71 -10.18 -3.91
C PRO A 210 19.03 -9.29 -4.96
N PHE A 211 18.05 -9.81 -5.72
CA PHE A 211 17.26 -9.03 -6.66
C PHE A 211 16.44 -7.93 -5.95
N THR A 212 15.69 -8.28 -4.90
CA THR A 212 14.89 -7.33 -4.11
C THR A 212 15.76 -6.26 -3.48
N LYS A 213 16.93 -6.62 -2.93
CA LYS A 213 17.90 -5.65 -2.42
C LYS A 213 18.46 -4.74 -3.53
N GLY A 214 18.64 -5.27 -4.73
CA GLY A 214 19.07 -4.50 -5.90
C GLY A 214 18.09 -3.42 -6.34
N LEU A 215 16.81 -3.54 -5.97
CA LEU A 215 15.77 -2.53 -6.22
C LEU A 215 15.76 -1.41 -5.18
N LEU A 216 16.40 -1.59 -4.02
CA LEU A 216 16.57 -0.53 -3.03
C LEU A 216 17.60 0.46 -3.57
N ASP A 217 17.26 1.74 -3.60
CA ASP A 217 18.22 2.78 -3.99
C ASP A 217 19.34 2.96 -2.95
N ASP A 218 20.35 3.75 -3.30
CA ASP A 218 21.52 3.90 -2.45
C ASP A 218 21.20 4.60 -1.12
N SER A 219 20.16 5.45 -1.05
CA SER A 219 19.78 6.10 0.21
C SER A 219 19.24 5.07 1.20
N LEU A 220 18.38 4.15 0.77
CA LEU A 220 17.89 3.06 1.62
C LEU A 220 19.00 2.08 2.01
N ILE A 221 19.87 1.70 1.06
CA ILE A 221 21.00 0.81 1.37
C ILE A 221 21.91 1.43 2.45
N ARG A 222 22.22 2.73 2.35
CA ARG A 222 23.00 3.45 3.35
C ARG A 222 22.27 3.59 4.68
N ALA A 223 21.00 4.02 4.66
CA ALA A 223 20.21 4.25 5.88
C ALA A 223 20.09 2.96 6.70
N PHE A 224 19.80 1.83 6.06
CA PHE A 224 19.71 0.54 6.75
C PHE A 224 21.07 -0.13 6.98
N ARG A 225 22.18 0.43 6.49
CA ARG A 225 23.52 -0.20 6.53
C ARG A 225 23.49 -1.62 5.92
N TYR A 226 22.81 -1.78 4.80
CA TYR A 226 22.90 -3.02 4.02
C TYR A 226 24.26 -3.11 3.33
N PRO A 227 24.82 -4.32 3.16
CA PRO A 227 25.90 -4.51 2.21
C PRO A 227 25.44 -4.05 0.83
N GLU A 228 26.29 -3.30 0.12
CA GLU A 228 25.97 -2.84 -1.21
C GLU A 228 25.69 -4.02 -2.14
N PRO A 229 24.52 -4.07 -2.81
CA PRO A 229 24.23 -5.14 -3.74
C PRO A 229 25.18 -5.02 -4.94
N PRO A 230 25.77 -6.13 -5.42
CA PRO A 230 26.62 -6.11 -6.61
C PRO A 230 25.94 -5.40 -7.79
N ALA A 231 26.68 -4.58 -8.53
CA ALA A 231 26.15 -3.79 -9.66
C ALA A 231 25.40 -4.65 -10.69
N PHE A 232 25.79 -5.92 -10.82
CA PHE A 232 25.06 -6.91 -11.62
C PHE A 232 23.58 -7.01 -11.23
N TRP A 233 23.26 -7.15 -9.94
CA TRP A 233 21.87 -7.33 -9.49
C TRP A 233 21.03 -6.08 -9.68
N ARG A 234 21.61 -4.89 -9.48
CA ARG A 234 20.96 -3.60 -9.78
C ARG A 234 20.58 -3.52 -11.26
N ARG A 235 21.56 -3.78 -12.14
CA ARG A 235 21.36 -3.71 -13.60
C ARG A 235 20.42 -4.80 -14.11
N ALA A 236 20.53 -6.02 -13.58
CA ALA A 236 19.64 -7.12 -13.92
C ALA A 236 18.19 -6.80 -13.51
N GLY A 237 17.98 -6.22 -12.33
CA GLY A 237 16.68 -5.73 -11.86
C GLY A 237 16.05 -4.73 -12.81
N ASP A 238 16.77 -3.65 -13.10
CA ASP A 238 16.33 -2.59 -14.01
C ASP A 238 15.96 -3.14 -15.40
N VAL A 239 16.84 -3.96 -15.99
CA VAL A 239 16.62 -4.55 -17.32
C VAL A 239 15.43 -5.52 -17.30
N ALA A 240 15.30 -6.33 -16.26
CA ALA A 240 14.19 -7.29 -16.13
C ALA A 240 12.83 -6.57 -16.04
N LEU A 241 12.75 -5.50 -15.24
CA LEU A 241 11.51 -4.71 -15.08
C LEU A 241 11.14 -3.98 -16.38
N LYS A 242 12.12 -3.39 -17.08
CA LYS A 242 11.90 -2.77 -18.40
C LYS A 242 11.53 -3.81 -19.47
N ALA A 243 12.09 -5.01 -19.42
CA ALA A 243 11.72 -6.10 -20.30
C ALA A 243 10.28 -6.56 -20.04
N ARG A 244 9.89 -6.73 -18.76
CA ARG A 244 8.52 -7.00 -18.35
C ARG A 244 7.57 -5.94 -18.91
N ALA A 245 7.89 -4.66 -18.77
CA ALA A 245 7.09 -3.56 -19.29
C ALA A 245 6.82 -3.70 -20.81
N LYS A 246 7.85 -4.03 -21.60
CA LYS A 246 7.74 -4.27 -23.05
C LYS A 246 6.90 -5.49 -23.41
N VAL A 247 6.90 -6.52 -22.56
CA VAL A 247 6.05 -7.72 -22.72
C VAL A 247 4.60 -7.37 -22.41
N VAL A 248 4.33 -6.72 -21.27
CA VAL A 248 2.99 -6.30 -20.86
C VAL A 248 2.34 -5.37 -21.88
N ARG A 249 3.12 -4.49 -22.53
CA ARG A 249 2.63 -3.62 -23.61
C ARG A 249 2.00 -4.39 -24.79
N ARG A 250 2.39 -5.65 -25.01
CA ARG A 250 1.86 -6.51 -26.07
C ARG A 250 0.73 -7.44 -25.61
N MET A 251 0.48 -7.53 -24.31
CA MET A 251 -0.61 -8.32 -23.76
C MET A 251 -1.96 -7.64 -23.97
N ARG A 252 -3.05 -8.40 -23.90
CA ARG A 252 -4.41 -7.83 -23.88
C ARG A 252 -4.61 -6.95 -22.63
N PRO A 253 -5.41 -5.88 -22.72
CA PRO A 253 -5.78 -5.12 -21.54
C PRO A 253 -6.60 -6.00 -20.59
N ARG A 254 -6.62 -5.63 -19.31
CA ARG A 254 -7.32 -6.39 -18.28
C ARG A 254 -8.81 -6.01 -18.27
N GLU A 255 -9.68 -6.98 -18.53
CA GLU A 255 -11.15 -6.79 -18.60
C GLU A 255 -11.86 -6.98 -17.26
N GLU A 256 -11.18 -7.55 -16.25
CA GLU A 256 -11.67 -7.67 -14.87
C GLU A 256 -10.71 -7.04 -13.85
N PRO A 257 -11.18 -6.32 -12.81
CA PRO A 257 -10.29 -5.65 -11.88
C PRO A 257 -9.49 -6.65 -11.06
N LYS A 258 -8.18 -6.40 -10.89
CA LYS A 258 -7.35 -7.14 -9.95
C LYS A 258 -7.42 -6.45 -8.58
N TRP A 259 -8.17 -7.05 -7.67
CA TRP A 259 -8.26 -6.60 -6.28
C TRP A 259 -7.20 -7.26 -5.40
N ALA A 260 -6.86 -6.62 -4.28
CA ALA A 260 -5.89 -7.15 -3.33
C ALA A 260 -6.31 -8.50 -2.74
N ARG A 261 -7.61 -8.63 -2.42
CA ARG A 261 -8.19 -9.85 -1.83
C ARG A 261 -8.06 -11.09 -2.70
N SER A 262 -7.81 -10.95 -4.01
CA SER A 262 -7.57 -12.08 -4.91
C SER A 262 -6.08 -12.43 -5.06
N SER A 263 -5.19 -11.71 -4.37
CA SER A 263 -3.75 -12.00 -4.37
C SER A 263 -3.45 -13.24 -3.52
N SER A 264 -2.68 -14.17 -4.05
CA SER A 264 -2.16 -15.34 -3.31
C SER A 264 -1.18 -14.97 -2.18
N ASN A 265 -0.76 -13.71 -2.12
CA ASN A 265 0.12 -13.20 -1.06
C ASN A 265 -0.68 -12.76 0.17
N VAL A 266 -2.00 -12.56 0.05
CA VAL A 266 -2.91 -12.36 1.19
C VAL A 266 -3.30 -13.73 1.71
N ARG A 267 -2.93 -14.05 2.96
CA ARG A 267 -3.00 -15.40 3.55
C ARG A 267 -3.66 -15.45 4.93
N SER A 268 -3.73 -14.32 5.61
CA SER A 268 -4.20 -14.19 6.99
C SER A 268 -5.72 -14.21 7.15
N TYR A 269 -6.48 -14.05 6.07
CA TYR A 269 -7.93 -13.94 6.08
C TYR A 269 -8.62 -14.93 5.11
N PRO A 270 -8.43 -16.25 5.27
CA PRO A 270 -8.97 -17.25 4.34
C PRO A 270 -10.50 -17.29 4.32
N ASP A 271 -11.15 -16.99 5.45
CA ASP A 271 -12.61 -16.98 5.59
C ASP A 271 -13.23 -15.60 5.28
N GLY A 272 -12.42 -14.66 4.79
CA GLY A 272 -12.81 -13.27 4.54
C GLY A 272 -12.61 -12.35 5.74
N TYR A 273 -13.05 -11.10 5.58
CA TYR A 273 -12.87 -10.06 6.59
C TYR A 273 -13.85 -8.88 6.45
N HIS A 274 -14.06 -8.15 7.54
CA HIS A 274 -14.68 -6.84 7.56
C HIS A 274 -13.63 -5.76 7.89
N PRO A 275 -13.58 -4.61 7.19
CA PRO A 275 -12.50 -3.64 7.37
C PRO A 275 -12.40 -3.08 8.79
N SER A 276 -13.53 -2.95 9.49
CA SER A 276 -13.54 -2.50 10.89
C SER A 276 -13.00 -3.52 11.90
N ARG A 277 -12.74 -4.75 11.47
CA ARG A 277 -12.38 -5.91 12.31
C ARG A 277 -10.98 -6.45 12.03
N ILE A 278 -10.17 -5.78 11.22
CA ILE A 278 -8.79 -6.20 10.93
C ILE A 278 -7.76 -5.19 11.47
N GLY A 279 -6.49 -5.59 11.50
CA GLY A 279 -5.42 -4.81 12.11
C GLY A 279 -5.25 -5.06 13.62
N THR A 280 -4.64 -4.08 14.28
CA THR A 280 -4.35 -4.10 15.72
C THR A 280 -5.26 -3.14 16.48
N PHE A 281 -5.46 -3.39 17.77
CA PHE A 281 -6.28 -2.59 18.70
C PHE A 281 -5.45 -2.23 19.95
N PRO A 282 -4.40 -1.37 19.82
CA PRO A 282 -3.42 -1.17 20.89
C PRO A 282 -3.99 -0.55 22.17
N LYS A 283 -4.98 0.34 22.04
CA LYS A 283 -5.61 1.06 23.18
C LYS A 283 -6.90 0.41 23.71
N GLY A 284 -7.29 -0.77 23.22
CA GLY A 284 -8.52 -1.47 23.63
C GLY A 284 -9.85 -0.81 23.23
N CYS A 285 -9.85 0.48 22.89
CA CYS A 285 -11.02 1.22 22.41
C CYS A 285 -10.67 2.11 21.20
N PRO A 286 -11.57 2.26 20.21
CA PRO A 286 -12.81 1.49 20.04
C PRO A 286 -12.55 0.12 19.40
N ILE A 287 -13.00 -0.94 20.07
CA ILE A 287 -13.19 -2.29 19.54
C ILE A 287 -14.70 -2.47 19.29
N PRO A 288 -15.16 -3.08 18.18
CA PRO A 288 -16.57 -3.42 18.02
C PRO A 288 -17.07 -4.22 19.23
N HIS A 289 -18.19 -3.81 19.85
CA HIS A 289 -18.65 -4.34 21.14
C HIS A 289 -18.88 -5.86 21.15
N ASP A 290 -19.10 -6.44 19.98
CA ASP A 290 -19.36 -7.86 19.74
C ASP A 290 -18.10 -8.63 19.28
N MET A 291 -16.93 -8.00 19.27
CA MET A 291 -15.69 -8.59 18.76
C MET A 291 -14.75 -8.96 19.90
N LEU A 292 -14.41 -10.24 20.01
CA LEU A 292 -13.37 -10.70 20.93
C LEU A 292 -11.98 -10.43 20.35
N THR A 293 -11.07 -9.99 21.21
CA THR A 293 -9.65 -9.82 20.87
C THR A 293 -8.76 -10.69 21.75
N ARG A 294 -7.55 -10.96 21.26
CA ARG A 294 -6.47 -11.61 22.00
C ARG A 294 -5.23 -10.74 21.98
N GLU A 295 -4.49 -10.74 23.08
CA GLU A 295 -3.18 -10.12 23.12
C GLU A 295 -2.18 -10.92 22.26
N VAL A 296 -1.32 -10.22 21.54
CA VAL A 296 -0.17 -10.81 20.86
C VAL A 296 1.05 -10.72 21.78
N PRO A 297 1.57 -11.87 22.26
CA PRO A 297 2.68 -11.89 23.20
C PRO A 297 3.86 -11.05 22.73
N GLY A 298 4.35 -10.18 23.62
CA GLY A 298 5.52 -9.36 23.38
C GLY A 298 5.30 -8.11 22.51
N THR A 299 4.10 -7.86 21.98
CA THR A 299 3.79 -6.63 21.22
C THR A 299 2.94 -5.63 22.01
N GLY A 300 2.20 -6.10 23.02
CA GLY A 300 1.16 -5.31 23.73
C GLY A 300 -0.08 -5.00 22.88
N ALA A 301 -0.10 -5.39 21.60
CA ALA A 301 -1.23 -5.19 20.72
C ALA A 301 -2.29 -6.27 20.91
N HIS A 302 -3.55 -5.86 20.83
CA HIS A 302 -4.68 -6.78 20.74
C HIS A 302 -5.10 -6.96 19.30
N VAL A 303 -5.47 -8.17 18.91
CA VAL A 303 -5.91 -8.52 17.55
C VAL A 303 -7.18 -9.34 17.60
N PRO A 304 -7.95 -9.42 16.50
CA PRO A 304 -9.16 -10.25 16.48
C PRO A 304 -8.84 -11.68 16.90
N ALA A 305 -9.68 -12.26 17.76
CA ALA A 305 -9.61 -13.69 18.06
C ALA A 305 -9.94 -14.51 16.78
N PRO A 306 -9.54 -15.79 16.71
CA PRO A 306 -9.87 -16.64 15.56
C PRO A 306 -11.36 -16.58 15.19
N GLY A 307 -11.66 -16.35 13.90
CA GLY A 307 -13.03 -16.21 13.40
C GLY A 307 -13.69 -14.84 13.62
N GLN A 308 -13.05 -13.89 14.32
CA GLN A 308 -13.63 -12.57 14.63
C GLN A 308 -13.30 -11.50 13.58
N ALA A 309 -12.52 -11.82 12.55
CA ALA A 309 -12.15 -10.90 11.48
C ALA A 309 -13.30 -10.61 10.51
N VAL A 310 -14.28 -11.53 10.42
CA VAL A 310 -15.53 -11.33 9.66
C VAL A 310 -16.58 -10.64 10.55
N ALA A 311 -17.46 -9.85 9.94
CA ALA A 311 -18.65 -9.40 10.65
C ALA A 311 -19.55 -10.61 10.92
N PRO A 312 -20.23 -10.70 12.09
CA PRO A 312 -21.28 -11.69 12.26
C PRO A 312 -22.30 -11.50 11.15
N ALA A 313 -22.84 -12.61 10.63
CA ALA A 313 -23.97 -12.56 9.73
C ALA A 313 -25.06 -11.76 10.45
N THR A 314 -25.39 -10.58 9.93
CA THR A 314 -26.52 -9.81 10.42
C THR A 314 -27.75 -10.70 10.27
N SER A 315 -28.33 -11.12 11.38
CA SER A 315 -29.68 -11.69 11.40
C SER A 315 -30.64 -10.54 11.11
N ASP A 316 -30.77 -10.18 9.84
CA ASP A 316 -31.79 -9.25 9.38
C ASP A 316 -32.75 -10.01 8.46
N PRO A 317 -33.91 -10.48 8.97
CA PRO A 317 -34.93 -11.13 8.18
C PRO A 317 -35.88 -10.07 7.61
N SER A 318 -35.41 -9.19 6.72
CA SER A 318 -36.33 -8.31 5.96
C SER A 318 -35.68 -7.58 4.78
N GLY A 319 -36.15 -7.90 3.56
CA GLY A 319 -36.05 -7.09 2.32
C GLY A 319 -34.69 -7.17 1.60
N ASP A 320 -34.54 -7.53 0.33
CA ASP A 320 -35.46 -7.46 -0.81
C ASP A 320 -35.29 -8.69 -1.70
N ALA A 321 -36.42 -9.38 -1.93
CA ALA A 321 -36.61 -10.20 -3.11
C ALA A 321 -37.37 -9.33 -4.12
N THR A 322 -36.70 -8.90 -5.19
CA THR A 322 -37.19 -8.52 -6.54
C THR A 322 -36.07 -7.69 -7.19
N THR A 323 -35.55 -7.98 -8.37
CA THR A 323 -36.24 -8.32 -9.62
C THR A 323 -35.30 -9.12 -10.52
N ASP A 324 -35.73 -10.32 -10.92
CA ASP A 324 -35.22 -11.00 -12.10
C ASP A 324 -35.67 -10.25 -13.35
N ALA A 325 -34.75 -10.13 -14.29
CA ALA A 325 -34.94 -9.53 -15.60
C ALA A 325 -35.87 -10.38 -16.49
N ARG A 326 -36.61 -9.68 -17.34
CA ARG A 326 -36.91 -10.13 -18.71
C ARG A 326 -36.15 -9.25 -19.68
#